data_AF-A0A939WAN2-F1
#
_entry.id   AF-A0A939WAN2-F1
#
_cell.length_a   1.000
_cell.length_b   1.000
_cell.length_c   1.000
_cell.angle_alpha   90.00
_cell.angle_beta   90.00
_cell.angle_gamma   90.00
#
_symmetry.space_group_name_H-M   'P 1'
#
loop_
_entity.id
_entity.type
_entity.pdbx_description
1 polymer ?
#
loop_
_entity_poly.entity_id
_entity_poly.type
_entity_poly.pdbx_seq_one_letter_code
_entity_poly.pdbx_strand_id
1 'polypeptide(L)'
;MTLVLVTAFFFAWYLKTKGSDVAFQEGPCGFSQTLHLYCPGCGGTRAVKYLLQFDPIRSFLANPIPLYTAILLLRIWVAFLHNVVCCRELHRSTADVQKQENGDMMTGSSRRWKLLYQWEMWGILVVVIGFFIIRNLALVLFKWDFLGDMAGYW
;
A
#
# COMPACT_ATOMS: atom_id res chain seq x y z
N MET A 1 7.18 -25.86 -3.43
CA MET A 1 6.74 -24.72 -4.27
C MET A 1 5.27 -24.86 -4.68
N THR A 2 4.82 -26.01 -5.20
CA THR A 2 3.42 -26.26 -5.58
C THR A 2 2.42 -26.08 -4.43
N LEU A 3 2.72 -26.60 -3.24
CA LEU A 3 1.85 -26.49 -2.07
C LEU A 3 1.62 -25.03 -1.63
N VAL A 4 2.66 -24.19 -1.73
CA VAL A 4 2.59 -22.75 -1.42
C VAL A 4 1.73 -22.00 -2.43
N LEU A 5 1.81 -22.37 -3.71
CA LEU A 5 0.99 -21.74 -4.75
C LEU A 5 -0.48 -22.12 -4.62
N VAL A 6 -0.77 -23.38 -4.27
CA VAL A 6 -2.13 -23.85 -4.04
C VAL A 6 -2.74 -23.16 -2.82
N THR A 7 -2.01 -23.07 -1.69
CA THR A 7 -2.51 -22.37 -0.51
C THR A 7 -2.69 -20.87 -0.77
N ALA A 8 -1.77 -20.23 -1.48
CA ALA A 8 -1.90 -18.82 -1.88
C ALA A 8 -3.13 -18.59 -2.77
N PHE A 9 -3.41 -19.51 -3.71
CA PHE A 9 -4.60 -19.43 -4.58
C PHE A 9 -5.90 -19.52 -3.77
N PHE A 10 -6.03 -20.53 -2.91
CA PHE A 10 -7.21 -20.68 -2.05
C PHE A 10 -7.37 -19.50 -1.09
N PHE A 11 -6.27 -18.98 -0.56
CA PHE A 11 -6.28 -17.80 0.30
C PHE A 11 -6.72 -16.54 -0.45
N ALA A 12 -6.20 -16.30 -1.66
CA ALA A 12 -6.62 -15.19 -2.50
C ALA A 12 -8.10 -15.30 -2.90
N TRP A 13 -8.55 -16.51 -3.23
CA TRP A 13 -9.97 -16.77 -3.52
C TRP A 13 -10.85 -16.52 -2.29
N TYR A 14 -10.42 -16.95 -1.10
CA TYR A 14 -11.10 -16.68 0.17
C TYR A 14 -11.16 -15.18 0.50
N LEU A 15 -10.05 -14.45 0.31
CA LEU A 15 -10.02 -13.01 0.48
C LEU A 15 -10.96 -12.30 -0.50
N LYS A 16 -11.06 -12.79 -1.73
CA LYS A 16 -11.97 -12.23 -2.74
C LYS A 16 -13.43 -12.45 -2.35
N THR A 17 -13.80 -13.64 -1.88
CA THR A 17 -15.18 -13.94 -1.47
C THR A 17 -15.58 -13.19 -0.20
N LYS A 18 -14.65 -13.00 0.75
CA LYS A 18 -14.91 -12.20 1.95
C LYS A 18 -14.80 -10.70 1.74
N GLY A 19 -14.01 -10.26 0.76
CA GLY A 19 -13.89 -8.86 0.36
C GLY A 19 -15.21 -8.27 -0.15
N SER A 20 -16.08 -9.09 -0.74
CA SER A 20 -17.44 -8.67 -1.11
C SER A 20 -18.41 -8.58 0.08
N ASP A 21 -18.17 -9.32 1.16
CA ASP A 21 -19.04 -9.35 2.35
C ASP A 21 -18.73 -8.20 3.32
N VAL A 22 -17.65 -7.44 3.11
CA VAL A 22 -17.29 -6.33 3.99
C VAL A 22 -18.25 -5.17 3.73
N ALA A 23 -19.15 -4.94 4.69
CA ALA A 23 -20.13 -3.86 4.67
C ALA A 23 -19.43 -2.50 4.84
N PHE A 24 -18.94 -1.96 3.74
CA PHE A 24 -18.44 -0.59 3.66
C PHE A 24 -19.55 0.36 3.23
N GLN A 25 -19.43 1.65 3.58
CA GLN A 25 -20.39 2.68 3.16
C GLN A 25 -20.34 2.85 1.63
N GLU A 26 -21.26 2.21 0.91
CA GLU A 26 -21.40 2.34 -0.55
C GLU A 26 -22.29 3.51 -0.97
N GLY A 27 -23.06 4.05 -0.04
CA GLY A 27 -23.93 5.20 -0.23
C GLY A 27 -23.27 6.55 0.06
N PRO A 28 -23.97 7.66 -0.27
CA PRO A 28 -23.51 8.99 0.04
C PRO A 28 -23.37 9.17 1.56
N CYS A 29 -22.23 9.72 1.99
CA CYS A 29 -21.98 10.04 3.39
C CYS A 29 -22.58 11.40 3.73
N GLY A 30 -22.86 11.66 5.02
CA GLY A 30 -23.39 12.95 5.46
C GLY A 30 -22.54 14.13 4.98
N PHE A 31 -21.21 13.97 4.93
CA PHE A 31 -20.30 14.97 4.37
C PHE A 31 -20.57 15.26 2.88
N SER A 32 -20.71 14.23 2.06
CA SER A 32 -21.03 14.35 0.63
C SER A 32 -22.44 14.89 0.40
N GLN A 33 -23.41 14.54 1.27
CA GLN A 33 -24.78 15.07 1.21
C GLN A 33 -24.87 16.55 1.56
N THR A 34 -24.11 17.02 2.55
CA THR A 34 -24.19 18.42 3.00
C THR A 34 -23.32 19.34 2.15
N LEU A 35 -22.13 18.88 1.76
CA LEU A 35 -21.15 19.72 1.08
C LEU A 35 -21.11 19.50 -0.43
N HIS A 36 -21.74 18.45 -0.94
CA HIS A 36 -21.68 18.04 -2.36
C HIS A 36 -20.23 17.90 -2.89
N LEU A 37 -19.29 17.60 -1.97
CA LEU A 37 -17.87 17.43 -2.24
C LEU A 37 -17.45 16.00 -1.96
N TYR A 38 -16.35 15.59 -2.61
CA TYR A 38 -15.79 14.25 -2.42
C TYR A 38 -15.22 14.08 -1.01
N CYS A 39 -15.65 13.03 -0.31
CA CYS A 39 -15.15 12.64 1.00
C CYS A 39 -13.98 11.65 0.87
N PRO A 40 -12.74 12.03 1.25
CA PRO A 40 -11.56 11.17 1.11
C PRO A 40 -11.62 9.96 2.05
N GLY A 41 -12.34 10.08 3.18
CA GLY A 41 -12.56 8.97 4.11
C GLY A 41 -13.37 7.84 3.46
N CYS A 42 -14.59 8.12 3.00
CA CYS A 42 -15.45 7.12 2.36
C CYS A 42 -14.84 6.56 1.07
N GLY A 43 -14.15 7.39 0.30
CA GLY A 43 -13.41 6.93 -0.88
C GLY A 43 -12.22 6.03 -0.55
N GLY A 44 -11.53 6.27 0.57
CA GLY A 44 -10.48 5.39 1.09
C GLY A 44 -11.00 4.01 1.45
N THR A 45 -12.15 3.94 2.13
CA THR A 45 -12.81 2.69 2.46
C THR A 45 -13.20 1.89 1.20
N ARG A 46 -13.75 2.57 0.18
CA ARG A 46 -14.05 1.96 -1.13
C ARG A 46 -12.79 1.50 -1.86
N ALA A 47 -11.70 2.26 -1.78
CA ALA A 47 -10.42 1.87 -2.35
C ALA A 47 -9.84 0.59 -1.72
N VAL A 48 -9.98 0.42 -0.39
CA VAL A 48 -9.62 -0.83 0.29
C VAL A 48 -10.49 -2.00 -0.19
N LYS A 49 -11.79 -1.78 -0.37
CA LYS A 49 -12.70 -2.79 -0.93
C LYS A 49 -12.25 -3.27 -2.31
N TYR A 50 -11.95 -2.35 -3.23
CA TYR A 50 -11.45 -2.71 -4.55
C TYR A 50 -10.09 -3.42 -4.50
N LEU A 51 -9.23 -3.03 -3.56
CA LEU A 51 -7.95 -3.70 -3.36
C LEU A 51 -8.11 -5.16 -2.89
N LEU A 52 -9.05 -5.43 -1.97
CA LEU A 52 -9.42 -6.79 -1.53
C LEU A 52 -10.07 -7.62 -2.65
N GLN A 53 -10.74 -6.96 -3.60
CA GLN A 53 -11.31 -7.58 -4.79
C GLN A 53 -10.27 -7.82 -5.90
N PHE A 54 -9.01 -7.43 -5.68
CA PHE A 54 -7.92 -7.45 -6.66
C PHE A 54 -8.18 -6.55 -7.90
N ASP A 55 -8.88 -5.42 -7.71
CA ASP A 55 -9.07 -4.38 -8.73
C ASP A 55 -8.26 -3.13 -8.36
N PRO A 56 -6.97 -3.06 -8.75
CA PRO A 56 -6.10 -1.93 -8.41
C PRO A 56 -6.51 -0.64 -9.13
N ILE A 57 -7.16 -0.73 -10.29
CA ILE A 57 -7.56 0.44 -11.08
C ILE A 57 -8.69 1.17 -10.37
N ARG A 58 -9.75 0.45 -9.98
CA ARG A 58 -10.84 1.05 -9.20
C ARG A 58 -10.38 1.48 -7.82
N SER A 59 -9.43 0.76 -7.21
CA SER A 59 -8.81 1.17 -5.95
C SER A 59 -8.15 2.54 -6.09
N PHE A 60 -7.32 2.74 -7.12
CA PHE A 60 -6.64 4.01 -7.40
C PHE A 60 -7.62 5.15 -7.69
N LEU A 61 -8.64 4.91 -8.52
CA LEU A 61 -9.68 5.90 -8.84
C LEU A 61 -10.54 6.27 -7.63
N ALA A 62 -10.74 5.33 -6.69
CA ALA A 62 -11.47 5.60 -5.47
C ALA A 62 -10.65 6.45 -4.50
N ASN A 63 -9.39 6.06 -4.25
CA ASN A 63 -8.41 6.79 -3.44
C ASN A 63 -7.02 6.16 -3.65
N PRO A 64 -5.97 6.92 -3.99
CA PRO A 64 -4.63 6.35 -4.20
C PRO A 64 -3.99 5.80 -2.90
N ILE A 65 -4.39 6.27 -1.71
CA ILE A 65 -3.73 5.94 -0.43
C ILE A 65 -3.63 4.43 -0.17
N PRO A 66 -4.71 3.64 -0.26
CA PRO A 66 -4.63 2.23 0.10
C PRO A 66 -3.72 1.43 -0.83
N LEU A 67 -3.72 1.76 -2.13
CA LEU A 67 -2.84 1.12 -3.10
C LEU A 67 -1.37 1.47 -2.83
N TYR A 68 -1.05 2.74 -2.59
CA TYR A 68 0.31 3.16 -2.21
C TYR A 68 0.78 2.52 -0.91
N THR A 69 -0.10 2.48 0.10
CA THR A 69 0.20 1.88 1.41
C THR A 69 0.51 0.39 1.26
N ALA A 70 -0.24 -0.33 0.44
CA ALA A 70 0.02 -1.75 0.17
C ALA A 70 1.40 -1.97 -0.47
N ILE A 71 1.79 -1.13 -1.44
CA ILE A 71 3.11 -1.19 -2.09
C ILE A 71 4.24 -0.88 -1.09
N LEU A 72 4.06 0.15 -0.25
CA LEU A 72 5.05 0.52 0.77
C LEU A 72 5.22 -0.56 1.81
N LEU A 73 4.12 -1.14 2.29
CA LEU A 73 4.16 -2.27 3.22
C LEU A 73 4.92 -3.45 2.61
N LEU A 74 4.63 -3.80 1.35
CA LEU A 74 5.36 -4.87 0.65
C LEU A 74 6.86 -4.59 0.59
N ARG A 75 7.27 -3.36 0.23
CA ARG A 75 8.67 -2.94 0.20
C ARG A 75 9.32 -3.02 1.58
N ILE A 76 8.64 -2.55 2.63
CA ILE A 76 9.14 -2.62 4.02
C ILE A 76 9.34 -4.08 4.43
N TRP A 77 8.38 -4.96 4.13
CA TRP A 77 8.49 -6.39 4.43
C TRP A 77 9.68 -7.04 3.72
N VAL A 78 9.90 -6.73 2.44
CA VAL A 78 11.05 -7.24 1.68
C VAL A 78 12.37 -6.71 2.24
N ALA A 79 12.46 -5.41 2.53
CA ALA A 79 13.66 -4.81 3.10
C ALA A 79 13.96 -5.35 4.50
N PHE A 80 12.92 -5.56 5.31
CA PHE A 80 13.03 -6.19 6.63
C PHE A 80 13.53 -7.63 6.51
N LEU A 81 12.91 -8.44 5.65
CA LEU A 81 13.33 -9.81 5.41
C LEU A 81 14.79 -9.86 4.95
N HIS A 82 15.19 -9.01 4.00
CA HIS A 82 16.57 -8.92 3.53
C HIS A 82 17.53 -8.51 4.66
N ASN A 83 17.16 -7.53 5.48
CA ASN A 83 18.00 -7.10 6.59
C ASN A 83 18.13 -8.18 7.67
N VAL A 84 17.07 -8.96 7.96
CA VAL A 84 17.12 -10.08 8.92
C VAL A 84 17.96 -11.24 8.39
N VAL A 85 17.79 -11.62 7.11
CA VAL A 85 18.57 -12.68 6.46
C VAL A 85 20.06 -12.27 6.38
N CYS A 86 20.33 -11.05 5.94
CA CYS A 86 21.70 -10.52 5.85
C CYS A 86 22.35 -10.36 7.22
N CYS A 87 21.62 -9.91 8.25
CA CYS A 87 22.13 -9.89 9.64
C CYS A 87 22.48 -11.30 10.14
N ARG A 88 21.69 -12.33 9.78
CA ARG A 88 22.03 -13.73 10.12
C ARG A 88 23.30 -14.20 9.43
N GLU A 89 23.47 -13.88 8.15
CA GLU A 89 24.67 -14.21 7.39
C GLU A 89 25.91 -13.47 7.90
N LEU A 90 25.77 -12.19 8.24
CA LEU A 90 26.85 -11.42 8.87
C LEU A 90 27.26 -12.03 10.21
N HIS A 91 26.30 -12.40 11.06
CA HIS A 91 26.61 -13.00 12.36
C HIS A 91 27.24 -14.39 12.25
N ARG A 92 26.84 -15.17 11.22
CA ARG A 92 27.51 -16.43 10.87
C ARG A 92 28.93 -16.17 10.40
N SER A 93 29.11 -15.19 9.52
CA SER A 93 30.40 -14.82 8.97
C SER A 93 31.34 -14.23 10.02
N THR A 94 30.87 -13.45 11.01
CA THR A 94 31.72 -12.98 12.14
C THR A 94 32.12 -14.11 13.09
N ALA A 95 31.29 -15.15 13.26
CA ALA A 95 31.69 -16.33 14.04
C ALA A 95 32.79 -17.14 13.32
N ASP A 96 32.71 -17.25 12.00
CA ASP A 96 33.75 -17.86 11.16
C ASP A 96 35.01 -16.97 11.06
N VAL A 97 34.83 -15.65 10.97
CA VAL A 97 35.94 -14.66 10.96
C VAL A 97 36.65 -14.65 12.30
N GLN A 98 35.98 -14.65 13.45
CA GLN A 98 36.66 -14.72 14.76
C GLN A 98 37.55 -15.98 14.90
N LYS A 99 37.18 -17.08 14.24
CA LYS A 99 38.01 -18.29 14.14
C LYS A 99 39.24 -18.10 13.24
N GLN A 100 39.16 -17.22 12.25
CA GLN A 100 40.22 -16.91 11.28
C GLN A 100 41.07 -15.68 11.65
N GLU A 101 40.53 -14.75 12.44
CA GLU A 101 41.16 -13.49 12.87
C GLU A 101 42.27 -13.72 13.91
N ASN A 102 42.29 -14.90 14.54
CA ASN A 102 43.50 -15.41 15.20
C ASN A 102 44.71 -15.54 14.23
N GLY A 103 44.52 -15.30 12.93
CA GLY A 103 45.58 -15.31 11.93
C GLY A 103 45.34 -14.47 10.68
N ASP A 104 44.59 -13.35 10.71
CA ASP A 104 44.75 -12.15 9.83
C ASP A 104 43.48 -11.26 9.79
N MET A 105 43.67 -9.94 9.66
CA MET A 105 42.61 -8.91 9.66
C MET A 105 42.02 -8.66 8.25
N MET A 106 40.69 -8.70 8.11
CA MET A 106 39.97 -8.20 6.92
C MET A 106 38.78 -7.28 7.27
N THR A 107 38.69 -6.14 6.58
CA THR A 107 37.65 -5.12 6.76
C THR A 107 36.46 -5.36 5.80
N GLY A 108 35.35 -5.89 6.32
CA GLY A 108 34.11 -6.09 5.57
C GLY A 108 33.06 -4.99 5.80
N SER A 109 32.68 -4.25 4.75
CA SER A 109 31.59 -3.27 4.78
C SER A 109 30.25 -3.92 4.43
N SER A 110 29.37 -4.09 5.41
CA SER A 110 28.02 -4.62 5.24
C SER A 110 27.03 -3.57 4.71
N ARG A 111 26.40 -3.86 3.56
CA ARG A 111 25.47 -2.95 2.87
C ARG A 111 24.02 -3.21 3.35
N ARG A 112 23.55 -2.43 4.35
CA ARG A 112 22.17 -2.50 4.88
C ARG A 112 21.17 -1.79 3.96
N TRP A 113 20.01 -2.42 3.72
CA TRP A 113 18.91 -1.78 2.98
C TRP A 113 18.17 -0.79 3.88
N LYS A 114 17.97 0.43 3.40
CA LYS A 114 17.16 1.44 4.10
C LYS A 114 15.68 1.10 3.93
N LEU A 115 14.95 1.01 5.05
CA LEU A 115 13.53 0.66 5.09
C LEU A 115 12.63 1.74 4.47
N LEU A 116 12.92 2.99 4.77
CA LEU A 116 12.15 4.15 4.31
C LEU A 116 13.10 5.28 3.96
N TYR A 117 12.74 6.02 2.91
CA TYR A 117 13.40 7.26 2.54
C TYR A 117 12.51 8.43 2.92
N GLN A 118 13.13 9.50 3.43
CA GLN A 118 12.40 10.67 3.92
C GLN A 118 11.57 11.36 2.84
N TRP A 119 12.01 11.32 1.58
CA TRP A 119 11.27 11.90 0.46
C TRP A 119 9.98 11.12 0.10
N GLU A 120 9.92 9.83 0.38
CA GLU A 120 8.75 8.99 0.06
C GLU A 120 7.54 9.46 0.85
N MET A 121 7.74 9.90 2.10
CA MET A 121 6.69 10.43 2.96
C MET A 121 6.09 11.72 2.39
N TRP A 122 6.94 12.62 1.89
CA TRP A 122 6.49 13.86 1.23
C TRP A 122 5.78 13.57 -0.10
N GLY A 123 6.28 12.59 -0.87
CA GLY A 123 5.64 12.16 -2.11
C GLY A 123 4.22 11.67 -1.91
N ILE A 124 3.98 10.84 -0.88
CA ILE A 124 2.63 10.37 -0.53
C ILE A 124 1.72 11.55 -0.21
N LEU A 125 2.17 12.47 0.63
CA LEU A 125 1.38 13.62 1.05
C LEU A 125 0.97 14.50 -0.15
N VAL A 126 1.89 14.73 -1.09
CA VAL A 126 1.62 15.47 -2.33
C VAL A 126 0.60 14.74 -3.20
N VAL A 127 0.72 13.43 -3.37
CA VAL A 127 -0.24 12.64 -4.15
C VAL A 127 -1.63 12.68 -3.54
N VAL A 128 -1.74 12.58 -2.22
CA VAL A 128 -3.03 12.61 -1.51
C VAL A 128 -3.71 13.96 -1.65
N ILE A 129 -2.98 15.04 -1.36
CA ILE A 129 -3.51 16.41 -1.43
C ILE A 129 -3.85 16.74 -2.88
N GLY A 130 -2.95 16.40 -3.82
CA GLY A 130 -3.17 16.62 -5.25
C GLY A 130 -4.40 15.88 -5.75
N PHE A 131 -4.57 14.61 -5.41
CA PHE A 131 -5.75 13.82 -5.79
C PHE A 131 -7.05 14.40 -5.22
N PHE A 132 -7.03 14.83 -3.96
CA PHE A 132 -8.17 15.47 -3.32
C PHE A 132 -8.56 16.78 -4.04
N ILE A 133 -7.57 17.64 -4.34
CA ILE A 133 -7.81 18.90 -5.04
C ILE A 133 -8.31 18.64 -6.45
N ILE A 134 -7.64 17.78 -7.21
CA ILE A 134 -8.00 17.47 -8.61
C ILE A 134 -9.43 16.92 -8.69
N ARG A 135 -9.79 15.98 -7.81
CA ARG A 135 -11.14 15.37 -7.86
C ARG A 135 -12.22 16.40 -7.52
N ASN A 136 -12.03 17.20 -6.47
CA ASN A 136 -13.00 18.23 -6.12
C ASN A 136 -13.09 19.33 -7.19
N LEU A 137 -11.96 19.73 -7.79
CA LEU A 137 -11.93 20.73 -8.86
C LEU A 137 -12.60 20.21 -10.15
N ALA A 138 -12.32 18.96 -10.53
CA ALA A 138 -12.98 18.30 -11.67
C ALA A 138 -14.49 18.21 -11.48
N LEU A 139 -14.93 17.97 -10.24
CA LEU A 139 -16.35 17.88 -9.90
C LEU A 139 -17.04 19.26 -9.91
N VAL A 140 -16.36 20.32 -9.45
CA VAL A 140 -16.89 21.69 -9.46
C VAL A 140 -16.93 22.28 -10.88
N LEU A 141 -15.87 22.09 -11.67
CA LEU A 141 -15.74 22.72 -12.99
C LEU A 141 -16.40 21.92 -14.12
N PHE A 142 -16.21 20.60 -14.13
CA PHE A 142 -16.58 19.74 -15.27
C PHE A 142 -17.72 18.78 -14.95
N LYS A 143 -18.21 18.74 -13.70
CA LYS A 143 -19.20 17.75 -13.22
C LYS A 143 -18.78 16.31 -13.50
N TRP A 144 -17.46 16.07 -13.57
CA TRP A 144 -16.95 14.77 -13.98
C TRP A 144 -16.86 13.85 -12.77
N ASP A 145 -17.65 12.78 -12.78
CA ASP A 145 -17.64 11.75 -11.73
C ASP A 145 -17.23 10.39 -12.30
N PHE A 146 -16.00 9.97 -12.00
CA PHE A 146 -15.42 8.71 -12.49
C PHE A 146 -16.02 7.47 -11.83
N LEU A 147 -16.57 7.61 -10.62
CA LEU A 147 -17.16 6.49 -9.86
C LEU A 147 -18.70 6.56 -9.84
N GLY A 148 -19.29 7.70 -10.17
CA GLY A 148 -20.74 7.89 -10.22
C GLY A 148 -21.40 8.05 -8.84
N ASP A 149 -20.62 8.22 -7.77
CA ASP A 149 -21.10 8.35 -6.39
C ASP A 149 -21.66 9.74 -6.03
N MET A 150 -21.42 10.75 -6.88
CA MET A 150 -21.80 12.16 -6.72
C MET A 150 -22.75 12.64 -7.82
N ALA A 151 -22.95 11.86 -8.88
CA ALA A 151 -23.80 12.20 -10.03
C ALA A 151 -25.27 12.49 -9.69
N GLY A 152 -25.74 12.11 -8.50
CA GLY A 152 -27.11 12.40 -8.04
C GLY A 152 -27.31 13.77 -7.37
N TYR A 153 -26.25 14.54 -7.09
CA TYR A 153 -26.32 15.82 -6.37
C TYR A 153 -26.27 17.07 -7.27
N TRP A 154 -25.96 16.90 -8.55
CA TRP A 154 -25.69 17.98 -9.50
C TRP A 154 -26.34 17.70 -10.84
#